data_AF-A0A222MV61-F1
#
_entry.id   AF-A0A222MV61-F1
#
_cell.length_a   1.000
_cell.length_b   1.000
_cell.length_c   1.000
_cell.angle_alpha   90.00
_cell.angle_beta   90.00
_cell.angle_gamma   90.00
#
_symmetry.space_group_name_H-M   'P 1'
#
loop_
_entity.id
_entity.type
_entity.pdbx_description
1 polymer ?
#
loop_
_entity_poly.entity_id
_entity_poly.type
_entity_poly.pdbx_seq_one_letter_code
_entity_poly.pdbx_strand_id
1 'polypeptide(L)'
;MLVIAASSFYRTQNEAVFRAESSELKIRQKEDFSLDKNENSYGENTLVKFFSDEKELSLKLNKQSLELLKSNFAETNFIDLGRGVIGLSGSAASFVDSWYKDISINRNFLKADLNRDGKIEGNEFKLLRNSVKDFNENQDLRELKDAPTVVLREVTKTQGYMQSEIKDKALSLEELLNQAIISDKNLDGKITRLEYAAQGQSDEEGYKNWALEEVKDMGKIKAMIIDPNNTITPFFEGKSIYEIYNAFAKQSSTNAFEGIQENSKQIGVKDIKKGEKDEEKEKLLREFPELKSIIQNNPNISKESLEKIREKKKIASAYSQEDLKTLFSKTLLSFEKRA
;
A
#
# COMPACT_ATOMS: atom_id res chain seq x y z
N MET A 1 2.45 11.10 -21.36
CA MET A 1 3.76 10.44 -21.44
C MET A 1 3.57 8.96 -21.74
N LEU A 2 4.37 8.38 -22.63
CA LEU A 2 4.53 6.93 -22.79
C LEU A 2 5.65 6.47 -21.86
N VAL A 3 5.43 5.41 -21.08
CA VAL A 3 6.47 4.79 -20.24
C VAL A 3 6.81 3.42 -20.79
N ILE A 4 8.10 3.06 -20.81
CA ILE A 4 8.59 1.75 -21.25
C ILE A 4 9.45 1.16 -20.14
N ALA A 5 8.98 0.07 -19.53
CA ALA A 5 9.74 -0.74 -18.58
C ALA A 5 10.34 -1.93 -19.34
N ALA A 6 11.58 -1.79 -19.78
CA ALA A 6 12.28 -2.83 -20.54
C ALA A 6 12.86 -3.91 -19.61
N SER A 7 13.29 -5.04 -20.18
CA SER A 7 13.88 -6.17 -19.46
C SER A 7 15.03 -5.78 -18.53
N SER A 8 15.84 -4.78 -18.91
CA SER A 8 16.92 -4.23 -18.09
C SER A 8 16.42 -3.61 -16.77
N PHE A 9 15.24 -2.99 -16.76
CA PHE A 9 14.65 -2.47 -15.51
C PHE A 9 14.35 -3.60 -14.53
N TYR A 10 13.99 -4.79 -15.03
CA TYR A 10 13.66 -5.95 -14.21
C TYR A 10 14.85 -6.87 -13.93
N ARG A 11 16.10 -6.42 -14.19
CA ARG A 11 17.30 -7.24 -14.07
C ARG A 11 17.46 -7.89 -12.69
N THR A 12 17.04 -7.21 -11.63
CA THR A 12 17.13 -7.68 -10.23
C THR A 12 15.90 -8.44 -9.74
N GLN A 13 14.98 -8.84 -10.63
CA GLN A 13 13.73 -9.53 -10.28
C GLN A 13 13.88 -10.70 -9.31
N ASN A 14 14.97 -11.47 -9.42
CA ASN A 14 15.26 -12.65 -8.62
C ASN A 14 16.10 -12.35 -7.36
N GLU A 15 16.48 -11.09 -7.13
CA GLU A 15 17.21 -10.73 -5.92
C GLU A 15 16.28 -10.85 -4.71
N ALA A 16 16.66 -11.68 -3.74
CA ALA A 16 15.91 -11.82 -2.51
C ALA A 16 16.06 -10.55 -1.63
N VAL A 17 14.93 -9.92 -1.35
CA VAL A 17 14.81 -8.67 -0.58
C VAL A 17 14.47 -8.93 0.88
N PHE A 18 13.77 -10.02 1.17
CA PHE A 18 13.57 -10.53 2.53
C PHE A 18 13.89 -12.02 2.58
N ARG A 19 14.33 -12.49 3.73
CA ARG A 19 14.65 -13.90 4.00
C ARG A 19 14.05 -14.29 5.33
N ALA A 20 13.34 -15.40 5.34
CA ALA A 20 12.87 -16.02 6.56
C ALA A 20 14.08 -16.45 7.40
N GLU A 21 13.97 -16.32 8.71
CA GLU A 21 15.00 -16.78 9.64
C GLU A 21 15.00 -18.31 9.76
N SER A 22 16.11 -18.90 10.18
CA SER A 22 16.11 -20.35 10.42
C SER A 22 15.32 -20.68 11.69
N SER A 23 14.35 -21.58 11.57
CA SER A 23 13.60 -22.14 12.70
C SER A 23 13.77 -23.64 12.82
N GLU A 24 13.70 -24.15 14.05
CA GLU A 24 13.76 -25.59 14.30
C GLU A 24 12.44 -26.26 13.90
N LEU A 25 12.54 -27.33 13.12
CA LEU A 25 11.40 -28.19 12.84
C LEU A 25 11.08 -29.03 14.08
N LYS A 26 9.93 -28.77 14.70
CA LYS A 26 9.43 -29.56 15.83
C LYS A 26 8.03 -30.08 15.57
N ILE A 27 7.82 -31.36 15.86
CA ILE A 27 6.50 -31.97 15.86
C ILE A 27 5.89 -31.77 17.25
N ARG A 28 4.74 -31.10 17.27
CA ARG A 28 3.88 -30.87 18.43
C ARG A 28 2.60 -31.68 18.29
N GLN A 29 1.98 -31.99 19.42
CA GLN A 29 0.65 -32.59 19.53
C GLN A 29 -0.32 -31.62 20.20
N LYS A 30 -1.61 -32.00 20.25
CA LYS A 30 -2.66 -31.15 20.81
C LYS A 30 -2.40 -30.76 22.27
N GLU A 31 -1.81 -31.65 23.04
CA GLU A 31 -1.52 -31.47 24.47
C GLU A 31 -0.41 -30.44 24.72
N ASP A 32 0.40 -30.13 23.71
CA ASP A 32 1.45 -29.12 23.83
C ASP A 32 0.89 -27.70 23.81
N PHE A 33 -0.34 -27.50 23.30
CA PHE A 33 -0.94 -26.19 23.16
C PHE A 33 -1.79 -25.81 24.36
N SER A 34 -1.70 -24.54 24.75
CA SER A 34 -2.63 -23.95 25.70
C SER A 34 -4.02 -23.83 25.06
N LEU A 35 -5.06 -24.23 25.80
CA LEU A 35 -6.44 -24.14 25.36
C LEU A 35 -7.16 -23.09 26.20
N ASP A 36 -7.33 -21.88 25.66
CA ASP A 36 -8.19 -20.87 26.28
C ASP A 36 -9.64 -21.09 25.84
N LYS A 37 -10.55 -21.16 26.81
CA LYS A 37 -11.99 -21.31 26.57
C LYS A 37 -12.64 -20.06 25.99
N ASN A 38 -11.95 -18.93 25.97
CA ASN A 38 -12.47 -17.68 25.40
C ASN A 38 -11.92 -17.41 24.00
N GLU A 39 -10.88 -18.14 23.57
CA GLU A 39 -10.37 -18.05 22.21
C GLU A 39 -11.33 -18.74 21.24
N ASN A 40 -11.72 -17.99 20.22
CA ASN A 40 -12.54 -18.51 19.15
C ASN A 40 -12.16 -17.86 17.83
N SER A 41 -12.30 -18.66 16.78
CA SER A 41 -12.02 -18.24 15.42
C SER A 41 -13.33 -18.16 14.64
N TYR A 42 -14.06 -17.06 14.82
CA TYR A 42 -15.28 -16.77 14.06
C TYR A 42 -15.03 -15.54 13.18
N GLY A 43 -15.07 -15.71 11.86
CA GLY A 43 -14.86 -14.63 10.87
C GLY A 43 -13.94 -15.04 9.72
N GLU A 44 -13.45 -14.05 8.96
CA GLU A 44 -12.60 -14.26 7.78
C GLU A 44 -11.15 -14.67 8.12
N ASN A 45 -10.74 -14.46 9.37
CA ASN A 45 -9.40 -14.79 9.85
C ASN A 45 -9.44 -15.96 10.82
N THR A 46 -8.49 -16.88 10.66
CA THR A 46 -8.29 -18.04 11.52
C THR A 46 -7.27 -17.75 12.60
N LEU A 47 -7.62 -18.00 13.86
CA LEU A 47 -6.64 -17.95 14.96
C LEU A 47 -5.72 -19.18 14.85
N VAL A 48 -4.44 -18.91 14.71
CA VAL A 48 -3.41 -19.93 14.53
C VAL A 48 -2.42 -19.84 15.69
N LYS A 49 -2.12 -21.00 16.29
CA LYS A 49 -1.14 -21.15 17.36
C LYS A 49 0.11 -21.85 16.86
N PHE A 50 1.28 -21.37 17.25
CA PHE A 50 2.57 -21.99 16.93
C PHE A 50 3.59 -21.63 18.01
N PHE A 51 4.79 -22.21 17.92
CA PHE A 51 5.85 -21.95 18.88
C PHE A 51 7.03 -21.23 18.23
N SER A 52 7.49 -20.15 18.87
CA SER A 52 8.78 -19.50 18.60
C SER A 52 9.66 -19.66 19.83
N ASP A 53 10.78 -20.37 19.71
CA ASP A 53 11.74 -20.61 20.81
C ASP A 53 11.07 -21.11 22.10
N GLU A 54 10.23 -22.16 21.98
CA GLU A 54 9.41 -22.76 23.05
C GLU A 54 8.30 -21.87 23.65
N LYS A 55 8.17 -20.63 23.18
CA LYS A 55 7.04 -19.78 23.54
C LYS A 55 5.88 -19.98 22.57
N GLU A 56 4.72 -20.36 23.10
CA GLU A 56 3.48 -20.37 22.32
C GLU A 56 3.08 -18.94 21.93
N LEU A 57 2.75 -18.77 20.66
CA LEU A 57 2.24 -17.55 20.07
C LEU A 57 0.91 -17.83 19.39
N SER A 58 0.01 -16.85 19.45
CA SER A 58 -1.30 -16.87 18.79
C SER A 58 -1.40 -15.67 17.86
N LEU A 59 -1.61 -15.90 16.56
CA LEU A 59 -1.78 -14.86 15.55
C LEU A 59 -2.91 -15.22 14.59
N LYS A 60 -3.57 -14.22 14.02
CA LYS A 60 -4.60 -14.42 13.01
C LYS A 60 -4.01 -14.50 11.61
N LEU A 61 -4.28 -15.61 10.93
CA LEU A 61 -4.03 -15.75 9.49
C LEU A 61 -5.33 -15.55 8.72
N ASN A 62 -5.26 -14.80 7.61
CA ASN A 62 -6.37 -14.68 6.68
C ASN A 62 -6.56 -15.98 5.89
N LYS A 63 -7.72 -16.08 5.24
CA LYS A 63 -8.08 -17.27 4.44
C LYS A 63 -7.00 -17.63 3.41
N GLN A 64 -6.50 -16.66 2.66
CA GLN A 64 -5.53 -16.89 1.58
C GLN A 64 -4.22 -17.50 2.11
N SER A 65 -3.67 -16.95 3.21
CA SER A 65 -2.44 -17.45 3.82
C SER A 65 -2.64 -18.87 4.35
N LEU A 66 -3.77 -19.12 5.03
CA LEU A 66 -4.07 -20.45 5.56
C LEU A 66 -4.26 -21.50 4.44
N GLU A 67 -4.95 -21.14 3.36
CA GLU A 67 -5.14 -22.02 2.20
C GLU A 67 -3.80 -22.32 1.50
N LEU A 68 -2.91 -21.34 1.36
CA LEU A 68 -1.57 -21.54 0.82
C LEU A 68 -0.74 -22.50 1.67
N LEU A 69 -0.79 -22.35 3.00
CA LEU A 69 -0.09 -23.28 3.90
C LEU A 69 -0.66 -24.70 3.78
N LYS A 70 -1.99 -24.85 3.83
CA LYS A 70 -2.66 -26.17 3.77
C LYS A 70 -2.46 -26.89 2.44
N SER A 71 -2.31 -26.17 1.33
CA SER A 71 -2.09 -26.79 0.02
C SER A 71 -0.66 -27.27 -0.19
N ASN A 72 0.31 -26.78 0.59
CA ASN A 72 1.73 -27.08 0.41
C ASN A 72 2.35 -27.92 1.53
N PHE A 73 1.72 -27.97 2.71
CA PHE A 73 2.21 -28.74 3.84
C PHE A 73 1.29 -29.92 4.17
N ALA A 74 1.87 -30.98 4.74
CA ALA A 74 1.11 -32.17 5.14
C ALA A 74 0.00 -31.84 6.14
N GLU A 75 -1.15 -32.51 6.04
CA GLU A 75 -2.30 -32.31 6.95
C GLU A 75 -1.92 -32.50 8.44
N THR A 76 -0.96 -33.38 8.73
CA THR A 76 -0.42 -33.61 10.08
C THR A 76 0.26 -32.40 10.69
N ASN A 77 0.59 -31.38 9.88
CA ASN A 77 1.13 -30.12 10.36
C ASN A 77 0.05 -29.16 10.89
N PHE A 78 -1.23 -29.52 10.79
CA PHE A 78 -2.37 -28.69 11.22
C PHE A 78 -3.22 -29.45 12.23
N ILE A 79 -3.16 -29.02 13.49
CA ILE A 79 -3.83 -29.66 14.61
C ILE A 79 -5.11 -28.91 14.93
N ASP A 80 -6.26 -29.59 14.92
CA ASP A 80 -7.53 -29.00 15.35
C ASP A 80 -7.56 -28.88 16.88
N LEU A 81 -7.41 -27.65 17.38
CA LEU A 81 -7.49 -27.32 18.79
C LEU A 81 -8.95 -27.10 19.25
N GLY A 82 -9.90 -27.15 18.32
CA GLY A 82 -11.32 -26.92 18.53
C GLY A 82 -11.74 -25.47 18.28
N ARG A 83 -13.04 -25.26 18.02
CA ARG A 83 -13.65 -23.92 17.81
C ARG A 83 -12.99 -23.09 16.70
N GLY A 84 -12.50 -23.79 15.67
CA GLY A 84 -11.83 -23.19 14.52
C GLY A 84 -10.41 -22.72 14.78
N VAL A 85 -9.84 -22.97 15.97
CA VAL A 85 -8.43 -22.66 16.26
C VAL A 85 -7.53 -23.77 15.74
N ILE A 86 -6.45 -23.40 15.05
CA ILE A 86 -5.50 -24.35 14.44
C ILE A 86 -4.14 -24.22 15.13
N GLY A 87 -3.59 -25.33 15.61
CA GLY A 87 -2.18 -25.43 16.01
C GLY A 87 -1.31 -25.81 14.81
N LEU A 88 -0.20 -25.11 14.59
CA LEU A 88 0.80 -25.49 13.59
C LEU A 88 1.86 -26.39 14.20
N SER A 89 2.26 -27.39 13.43
CA SER A 89 3.28 -28.38 13.77
C SER A 89 4.25 -28.58 12.61
N GLY A 90 5.42 -29.17 12.86
CA GLY A 90 6.36 -29.59 11.82
C GLY A 90 6.78 -28.48 10.87
N SER A 91 6.82 -28.77 9.58
CA SER A 91 7.30 -27.85 8.55
C SER A 91 6.44 -26.59 8.43
N ALA A 92 5.11 -26.68 8.62
CA ALA A 92 4.25 -25.50 8.55
C ALA A 92 4.53 -24.54 9.72
N ALA A 93 4.70 -25.07 10.94
CA ALA A 93 5.11 -24.27 12.09
C ALA A 93 6.48 -23.63 11.89
N SER A 94 7.45 -24.42 11.42
CA SER A 94 8.80 -23.93 11.14
C SER A 94 8.78 -22.79 10.14
N PHE A 95 8.02 -22.92 9.04
CA PHE A 95 7.90 -21.89 8.01
C PHE A 95 7.29 -20.59 8.55
N VAL A 96 6.17 -20.69 9.29
CA VAL A 96 5.50 -19.52 9.88
C VAL A 96 6.38 -18.85 10.94
N ASP A 97 7.07 -19.63 11.78
CA ASP A 97 8.03 -19.11 12.76
C ASP A 97 9.21 -18.39 12.10
N SER A 98 9.71 -18.93 10.99
CA SER A 98 10.80 -18.35 10.20
C SER A 98 10.46 -16.94 9.72
N TRP A 99 9.25 -16.74 9.19
CA TRP A 99 8.77 -15.42 8.77
C TRP A 99 8.40 -14.51 9.94
N TYR A 100 7.83 -15.07 11.01
CA TYR A 100 7.58 -14.33 12.24
C TYR A 100 8.86 -13.72 12.81
N LYS A 101 9.95 -14.48 12.85
CA LYS A 101 11.28 -14.04 13.30
C LYS A 101 11.87 -12.96 12.40
N ASP A 102 11.81 -13.14 11.08
CA ASP A 102 12.23 -12.10 10.12
C ASP A 102 11.50 -10.77 10.38
N ILE A 103 10.17 -10.80 10.51
CA ILE A 103 9.37 -9.59 10.73
C ILE A 103 9.69 -8.96 12.10
N SER A 104 9.70 -9.79 13.14
CA SER A 104 9.90 -9.37 14.52
C SER A 104 11.29 -8.76 14.76
N ILE A 105 12.33 -9.36 14.15
CA ILE A 105 13.74 -9.07 14.43
C ILE A 105 14.38 -8.29 13.29
N ASN A 106 14.41 -8.82 12.07
CA ASN A 106 15.15 -8.23 10.95
C ASN A 106 14.45 -7.03 10.32
N ARG A 107 13.12 -7.13 10.14
CA ARG A 107 12.27 -5.99 9.77
C ARG A 107 12.02 -5.06 10.96
N ASN A 108 12.54 -5.41 12.14
CA ASN A 108 12.63 -4.56 13.32
C ASN A 108 11.28 -4.22 13.95
N PHE A 109 10.23 -5.02 13.74
CA PHE A 109 8.89 -4.75 14.25
C PHE A 109 8.87 -4.55 15.78
N LEU A 110 9.51 -5.46 16.54
CA LEU A 110 9.48 -5.41 18.01
C LEU A 110 10.14 -4.16 18.61
N LYS A 111 11.10 -3.55 17.90
CA LYS A 111 11.73 -2.30 18.32
C LYS A 111 11.05 -1.07 17.72
N ALA A 112 10.32 -1.25 16.63
CA ALA A 112 9.57 -0.19 15.97
C ALA A 112 8.26 0.12 16.69
N ASP A 113 7.58 -0.91 17.22
CA ASP A 113 6.39 -0.78 18.08
C ASP A 113 6.80 -0.23 19.47
N LEU A 114 6.88 1.09 19.56
CA LEU A 114 7.41 1.81 20.73
C LEU A 114 6.42 1.77 21.89
N ASN A 115 5.13 1.84 21.58
CA ASN A 115 4.06 1.84 22.58
C ASN A 115 3.58 0.41 22.97
N ARG A 116 4.03 -0.62 22.23
CA ARG A 116 3.71 -2.04 22.42
C ARG A 116 2.23 -2.36 22.27
N ASP A 117 1.55 -1.65 21.37
CA ASP A 117 0.14 -1.89 21.07
C ASP A 117 -0.08 -2.94 19.96
N GLY A 118 1.01 -3.50 19.41
CA GLY A 118 0.98 -4.51 18.38
C GLY A 118 0.78 -3.95 16.96
N LYS A 119 0.93 -2.64 16.79
CA LYS A 119 0.83 -1.94 15.50
C LYS A 119 1.99 -0.97 15.33
N ILE A 120 2.28 -0.67 14.06
CA ILE A 120 3.22 0.35 13.66
C ILE A 120 2.43 1.54 13.14
N GLU A 121 2.46 2.65 13.86
CA GLU A 121 1.73 3.88 13.55
C GLU A 121 2.59 5.15 13.73
N GLY A 122 2.15 6.27 13.17
CA GLY A 122 2.72 7.58 13.49
C GLY A 122 4.19 7.72 13.11
N ASN A 123 5.13 7.73 14.06
CA ASN A 123 6.57 7.83 13.77
C ASN A 123 7.27 6.46 13.77
N GLU A 124 6.58 5.38 14.17
CA GLU A 124 7.14 4.03 14.31
C GLU A 124 7.54 3.43 12.96
N PHE A 125 6.87 3.84 11.87
CA PHE A 125 7.23 3.42 10.50
C PHE A 125 8.69 3.74 10.16
N LYS A 126 9.29 4.75 10.80
CA LYS A 126 10.68 5.12 10.56
C LYS A 126 11.68 4.09 11.07
N LEU A 127 11.25 3.22 11.98
CA LEU A 127 12.05 2.16 12.57
C LEU A 127 11.75 0.80 11.95
N LEU A 128 10.57 0.65 11.33
CA LEU A 128 10.20 -0.56 10.59
C LEU A 128 11.01 -0.64 9.28
N ARG A 129 11.58 -1.81 9.02
CA ARG A 129 12.41 -2.12 7.84
C ARG A 129 11.65 -3.03 6.88
N ASN A 130 10.49 -2.57 6.42
CA ASN A 130 9.59 -3.34 5.55
C ASN A 130 9.44 -2.72 4.15
N SER A 131 10.51 -2.10 3.62
CA SER A 131 10.54 -1.58 2.26
C SER A 131 11.77 -2.07 1.49
N VAL A 132 11.74 -1.81 0.20
CA VAL A 132 12.76 -2.18 -0.76
C VAL A 132 13.19 -0.93 -1.52
N LYS A 133 14.48 -0.86 -1.87
CA LYS A 133 15.03 0.22 -2.68
C LYS A 133 15.80 -0.35 -3.86
N ASP A 134 15.47 0.14 -5.04
CA ASP A 134 16.18 -0.13 -6.28
C ASP A 134 17.26 0.94 -6.50
N PHE A 135 18.41 0.53 -7.03
CA PHE A 135 19.54 1.41 -7.33
C PHE A 135 19.78 1.44 -8.83
N ASN A 136 19.64 2.64 -9.40
CA ASN A 136 19.74 2.90 -10.82
C ASN A 136 20.95 3.82 -11.05
N GLU A 137 21.71 3.61 -12.13
CA GLU A 137 22.80 4.51 -12.50
C GLU A 137 22.28 5.71 -13.31
N ASN A 138 22.70 6.92 -12.92
CA ASN A 138 22.68 8.14 -13.74
C ASN A 138 21.33 8.57 -14.38
N GLN A 139 20.20 8.47 -13.67
CA GLN A 139 18.94 9.09 -14.10
C GLN A 139 18.19 9.76 -12.95
N ASP A 140 17.90 11.04 -13.14
CA ASP A 140 16.92 11.74 -12.33
C ASP A 140 15.60 11.83 -13.11
N LEU A 141 14.63 10.98 -12.76
CA LEU A 141 13.29 10.98 -13.40
C LEU A 141 12.55 12.30 -13.19
N ARG A 142 12.95 13.13 -12.22
CA ARG A 142 12.35 14.45 -11.97
C ARG A 142 12.63 15.43 -13.11
N GLU A 143 13.70 15.23 -13.87
CA GLU A 143 14.05 16.02 -15.05
C GLU A 143 13.24 15.64 -16.30
N LEU A 144 12.50 14.52 -16.25
CA LEU A 144 11.78 13.95 -17.40
C LEU A 144 10.26 14.16 -17.34
N LYS A 145 9.77 15.00 -16.43
CA LYS A 145 8.33 15.21 -16.19
C LYS A 145 7.53 15.65 -17.43
N ASP A 146 8.16 16.36 -18.34
CA ASP A 146 7.54 16.85 -19.58
C ASP A 146 7.94 16.01 -20.82
N ALA A 147 8.72 14.95 -20.63
CA ALA A 147 9.14 14.09 -21.74
C ALA A 147 7.93 13.38 -22.38
N PRO A 148 7.83 13.33 -23.72
CA PRO A 148 6.76 12.59 -24.38
C PRO A 148 6.89 11.07 -24.13
N THR A 149 8.11 10.59 -23.88
CA THR A 149 8.42 9.19 -23.62
C THR A 149 9.52 9.06 -22.57
N VAL A 150 9.37 8.07 -21.68
CA VAL A 150 10.35 7.71 -20.67
C VAL A 150 10.59 6.21 -20.73
N VAL A 151 11.86 5.82 -20.83
CA VAL A 151 12.29 4.43 -20.66
C VAL A 151 12.82 4.30 -19.24
N LEU A 152 12.25 3.38 -18.46
CA LEU A 152 12.76 3.04 -17.13
C LEU A 152 14.11 2.37 -17.30
N ARG A 153 15.11 2.87 -16.60
CA ARG A 153 16.48 2.41 -16.76
C ARG A 153 16.77 1.15 -15.98
N GLU A 154 17.91 0.58 -16.30
CA GLU A 154 18.43 -0.60 -15.65
C GLU A 154 18.55 -0.43 -14.13
N VAL A 155 17.94 -1.36 -13.41
CA VAL A 155 18.17 -1.52 -11.97
C VAL A 155 19.43 -2.38 -11.82
N THR A 156 20.45 -1.82 -11.19
CA THR A 156 21.77 -2.47 -11.03
C THR A 156 21.85 -3.30 -9.76
N LYS A 157 21.05 -2.95 -8.76
CA LYS A 157 20.98 -3.61 -7.46
C LYS A 157 19.64 -3.30 -6.81
N THR A 158 19.10 -4.27 -6.09
CA THR A 158 17.99 -4.08 -5.18
C THR A 158 18.46 -4.34 -3.75
N GLN A 159 17.94 -3.55 -2.80
CA GLN A 159 18.18 -3.73 -1.38
C GLN A 159 16.85 -3.79 -0.62
N GLY A 160 16.61 -4.89 0.08
CA GLY A 160 15.51 -4.98 1.05
C GLY A 160 15.90 -4.47 2.44
N TYR A 161 15.01 -4.67 3.41
CA TYR A 161 15.15 -4.14 4.77
C TYR A 161 15.35 -2.62 4.84
N MET A 162 14.82 -1.91 3.85
CA MET A 162 14.80 -0.45 3.85
C MET A 162 13.70 0.05 4.77
N GLN A 163 13.91 1.25 5.31
CA GLN A 163 12.93 1.94 6.15
C GLN A 163 11.58 2.06 5.42
N SER A 164 10.50 1.78 6.12
CA SER A 164 9.16 1.83 5.55
C SER A 164 8.77 3.23 5.06
N GLU A 165 8.12 3.29 3.89
CA GLU A 165 7.57 4.54 3.33
C GLU A 165 6.11 4.80 3.71
N ILE A 166 5.43 3.81 4.30
CA ILE A 166 4.01 3.87 4.67
C ILE A 166 3.84 4.73 5.92
N LYS A 167 3.24 5.92 5.77
CA LYS A 167 3.02 6.87 6.88
C LYS A 167 1.59 6.87 7.45
N ASP A 168 0.62 6.49 6.63
CA ASP A 168 -0.80 6.78 6.90
C ASP A 168 -1.65 5.53 7.18
N LYS A 169 -1.07 4.33 7.12
CA LYS A 169 -1.75 3.07 7.44
C LYS A 169 -1.06 2.40 8.62
N ALA A 170 -1.83 2.10 9.66
CA ALA A 170 -1.41 1.21 10.73
C ALA A 170 -1.08 -0.18 10.17
N LEU A 171 0.08 -0.73 10.55
CA LEU A 171 0.50 -2.07 10.15
C LEU A 171 0.64 -2.96 11.39
N SER A 172 -0.16 -4.02 11.46
CA SER A 172 0.00 -5.02 12.53
C SER A 172 1.01 -6.11 12.16
N LEU A 173 1.50 -6.81 13.19
CA LEU A 173 2.33 -8.01 13.01
C LEU A 173 1.59 -9.09 12.19
N GLU A 174 0.29 -9.25 12.42
CA GLU A 174 -0.56 -10.20 11.69
C GLU A 174 -0.64 -9.82 10.21
N GLU A 175 -0.83 -8.54 9.88
CA GLU A 175 -0.86 -8.09 8.49
C GLU A 175 0.47 -8.38 7.79
N LEU A 176 1.60 -8.07 8.43
CA LEU A 176 2.93 -8.31 7.87
C LEU A 176 3.21 -9.82 7.70
N LEU A 177 2.78 -10.65 8.64
CA LEU A 177 2.96 -12.10 8.56
C LEU A 177 2.14 -12.70 7.43
N ASN A 178 0.87 -12.31 7.30
CA ASN A 178 0.03 -12.72 6.19
C ASN A 178 0.65 -12.29 4.85
N GLN A 179 1.12 -11.04 4.75
CA GLN A 179 1.80 -10.55 3.55
C GLN A 179 3.08 -11.34 3.22
N ALA A 180 3.89 -11.67 4.22
CA ALA A 180 5.10 -12.47 3.99
C ALA A 180 4.77 -13.88 3.48
N ILE A 181 3.77 -14.54 4.08
CA ILE A 181 3.35 -15.88 3.67
C ILE A 181 2.84 -15.89 2.23
N ILE A 182 1.97 -14.94 1.84
CA ILE A 182 1.43 -14.90 0.47
C ILE A 182 2.47 -14.43 -0.56
N SER A 183 3.41 -13.57 -0.18
CA SER A 183 4.47 -13.10 -1.08
C SER A 183 5.51 -14.18 -1.35
N ASP A 184 5.85 -15.01 -0.36
CA ASP A 184 6.71 -16.20 -0.53
C ASP A 184 5.89 -17.34 -1.19
N LYS A 185 5.47 -17.10 -2.43
CA LYS A 185 4.51 -17.96 -3.16
C LYS A 185 5.01 -19.39 -3.37
N ASN A 186 6.33 -19.58 -3.42
CA ASN A 186 6.98 -20.86 -3.61
C ASN A 186 7.46 -21.48 -2.28
N LEU A 187 7.24 -20.78 -1.16
CA LEU A 187 7.55 -21.20 0.21
C LEU A 187 9.02 -21.58 0.39
N ASP A 188 9.92 -20.88 -0.31
CA ASP A 188 11.36 -21.17 -0.30
C ASP A 188 12.13 -20.39 0.80
N GLY A 189 11.41 -19.60 1.60
CA GLY A 189 11.96 -18.79 2.68
C GLY A 189 12.61 -17.50 2.16
N LYS A 190 12.38 -17.12 0.91
CA LYS A 190 12.87 -15.88 0.32
C LYS A 190 11.71 -15.17 -0.36
N ILE A 191 11.68 -13.85 -0.22
CA ILE A 191 10.85 -13.00 -1.05
C ILE A 191 11.79 -12.27 -2.00
N THR A 192 11.65 -12.56 -3.29
CA THR A 192 12.37 -11.86 -4.36
C THR A 192 11.80 -10.45 -4.59
N ARG A 193 12.53 -9.60 -5.32
CA ARG A 193 12.06 -8.26 -5.69
C ARG A 193 10.74 -8.32 -6.47
N LEU A 194 10.59 -9.30 -7.34
CA LEU A 194 9.36 -9.51 -8.12
C LEU A 194 8.19 -9.93 -7.22
N GLU A 195 8.41 -10.90 -6.32
CA GLU A 195 7.38 -11.36 -5.36
C GLU A 195 6.96 -10.26 -4.37
N TYR A 196 7.91 -9.42 -3.95
CA TYR A 196 7.62 -8.24 -3.15
C TYR A 196 6.68 -7.27 -3.88
N ALA A 197 6.93 -7.03 -5.18
CA ALA A 197 6.06 -6.19 -6.00
C ALA A 197 4.69 -6.84 -6.25
N ALA A 198 4.66 -8.16 -6.41
CA ALA A 198 3.45 -8.91 -6.69
C ALA A 198 2.50 -8.99 -5.49
N GLN A 199 3.02 -8.92 -4.25
CA GLN A 199 2.22 -9.00 -3.02
C GLN A 199 1.30 -10.23 -2.97
N GLY A 200 1.82 -11.37 -3.43
CA GLY A 200 1.09 -12.63 -3.54
C GLY A 200 0.19 -12.78 -4.77
N GLN A 201 0.27 -11.85 -5.73
CA GLN A 201 -0.37 -11.95 -7.05
C GLN A 201 0.58 -12.60 -8.08
N SER A 202 0.19 -12.58 -9.36
CA SER A 202 1.00 -13.13 -10.45
C SER A 202 2.28 -12.32 -10.70
N ASP A 203 3.25 -12.93 -11.37
CA ASP A 203 4.46 -12.25 -11.82
C ASP A 203 4.16 -11.09 -12.78
N GLU A 204 3.12 -11.22 -13.61
CA GLU A 204 2.62 -10.15 -14.47
C GLU A 204 2.20 -8.92 -13.66
N GLU A 205 1.43 -9.11 -12.58
CA GLU A 205 1.08 -8.00 -11.71
C GLU A 205 2.31 -7.48 -10.95
N GLY A 206 3.25 -8.35 -10.57
CA GLY A 206 4.52 -7.95 -9.97
C GLY A 206 5.32 -6.98 -10.84
N TYR A 207 5.51 -7.29 -12.13
CA TYR A 207 6.20 -6.41 -13.06
C TYR A 207 5.49 -5.07 -13.25
N LYS A 208 4.15 -5.10 -13.33
CA LYS A 208 3.31 -3.92 -13.46
C LYS A 208 3.38 -3.03 -12.23
N ASN A 209 3.23 -3.60 -11.03
CA ASN A 209 3.31 -2.88 -9.77
C ASN A 209 4.68 -2.24 -9.58
N TRP A 210 5.75 -2.96 -9.91
CA TRP A 210 7.11 -2.42 -9.83
C TRP A 210 7.30 -1.21 -10.76
N ALA A 211 6.86 -1.30 -12.02
CA ALA A 211 6.95 -0.15 -12.93
C ALA A 211 6.08 1.02 -12.47
N LEU A 212 4.89 0.78 -11.93
CA LEU A 212 3.99 1.81 -11.40
C LEU A 212 4.59 2.51 -10.16
N GLU A 213 5.27 1.77 -9.29
CA GLU A 213 5.96 2.31 -8.11
C GLU A 213 7.03 3.33 -8.51
N GLU A 214 7.86 3.01 -9.52
CA GLU A 214 8.94 3.89 -10.00
C GLU A 214 8.42 5.23 -10.55
N VAL A 215 7.22 5.20 -11.12
CA VAL A 215 6.61 6.36 -11.78
C VAL A 215 5.50 7.01 -10.96
N LYS A 216 5.31 6.63 -9.69
CA LYS A 216 4.19 7.09 -8.84
C LYS A 216 4.12 8.61 -8.69
N ASP A 217 5.28 9.27 -8.70
CA ASP A 217 5.43 10.72 -8.58
C ASP A 217 5.55 11.44 -9.93
N MET A 218 5.40 10.69 -11.03
CA MET A 218 5.35 11.26 -12.38
C MET A 218 3.96 11.84 -12.66
N GLY A 219 3.89 12.78 -13.59
CA GLY A 219 2.62 13.34 -14.06
C GLY A 219 1.77 12.34 -14.84
N LYS A 220 0.87 12.84 -15.70
CA LYS A 220 -0.08 12.00 -16.42
C LYS A 220 0.58 11.01 -17.39
N ILE A 221 0.56 9.73 -17.02
CA ILE A 221 0.93 8.60 -17.86
C ILE A 221 -0.24 8.30 -18.80
N LYS A 222 0.05 8.22 -20.11
CA LYS A 222 -0.94 7.93 -21.16
C LYS A 222 -0.95 6.45 -21.53
N ALA A 223 0.21 5.81 -21.48
CA ALA A 223 0.40 4.39 -21.79
C ALA A 223 1.68 3.91 -21.11
N MET A 224 1.71 2.63 -20.75
CA MET A 224 2.87 1.96 -20.18
C MET A 224 3.09 0.64 -20.92
N ILE A 225 4.32 0.38 -21.35
CA ILE A 225 4.73 -0.89 -21.94
C ILE A 225 5.56 -1.63 -20.91
N ILE A 226 5.15 -2.85 -20.57
CA ILE A 226 5.81 -3.75 -19.63
C ILE A 226 6.45 -4.87 -20.45
N ASP A 227 7.78 -4.91 -20.51
CA ASP A 227 8.50 -5.91 -21.29
C ASP A 227 9.67 -6.55 -20.51
N PRO A 228 9.37 -7.35 -19.48
CA PRO A 228 10.37 -8.01 -18.64
C PRO A 228 11.24 -9.01 -19.40
N ASN A 229 10.73 -9.57 -20.50
CA ASN A 229 11.36 -10.66 -21.24
C ASN A 229 11.92 -10.25 -22.60
N ASN A 230 11.95 -8.95 -22.90
CA ASN A 230 12.47 -8.40 -24.16
C ASN A 230 11.74 -8.97 -25.41
N THR A 231 10.43 -9.19 -25.31
CA THR A 231 9.60 -9.71 -26.41
C THR A 231 8.93 -8.61 -27.22
N ILE A 232 8.82 -7.41 -26.65
CA ILE A 232 8.15 -6.25 -27.27
C ILE A 232 9.17 -5.24 -27.78
N THR A 233 10.20 -4.92 -26.99
CA THR A 233 11.23 -3.92 -27.32
C THR A 233 11.98 -4.19 -28.63
N PRO A 234 12.20 -5.44 -29.12
CA PRO A 234 12.78 -5.65 -30.45
C PRO A 234 11.94 -5.07 -31.59
N PHE A 235 10.60 -4.95 -31.42
CA PHE A 235 9.74 -4.31 -32.41
C PHE A 235 10.05 -2.82 -32.58
N PHE A 236 10.72 -2.19 -31.61
CA PHE A 236 11.03 -0.75 -31.64
C PHE A 236 12.19 -0.42 -32.57
N GLU A 237 12.98 -1.43 -32.97
CA GLU A 237 14.14 -1.24 -33.84
C GLU A 237 13.73 -0.59 -35.17
N GLY A 238 14.38 0.53 -35.49
CA GLY A 238 14.10 1.30 -36.70
C GLY A 238 12.77 2.07 -36.71
N LYS A 239 11.98 2.05 -35.62
CA LYS A 239 10.71 2.80 -35.51
C LYS A 239 10.89 4.09 -34.72
N SER A 240 10.19 5.14 -35.14
CA SER A 240 10.06 6.36 -34.35
C SER A 240 9.17 6.12 -33.13
N ILE A 241 9.37 6.95 -32.10
CA ILE A 241 8.51 6.98 -30.90
C ILE A 241 7.03 7.20 -31.27
N TYR A 242 6.74 7.98 -32.32
CA TYR A 242 5.38 8.20 -32.80
C TYR A 242 4.76 6.92 -33.38
N GLU A 243 5.53 6.15 -34.15
CA GLU A 243 5.10 4.85 -34.69
C GLU A 243 4.86 3.82 -33.58
N ILE A 244 5.77 3.78 -32.59
CA ILE A 244 5.61 2.94 -31.40
C ILE A 244 4.34 3.36 -30.66
N TYR A 245 4.21 4.63 -30.30
CA TYR A 245 3.03 5.15 -29.60
C TYR A 245 1.73 4.81 -30.36
N ASN A 246 1.68 5.02 -31.67
CA ASN A 246 0.49 4.71 -32.46
C ASN A 246 0.18 3.21 -32.55
N ALA A 247 1.19 2.34 -32.60
CA ALA A 247 0.99 0.90 -32.61
C ALA A 247 0.29 0.43 -31.31
N PHE A 248 0.78 0.92 -30.17
CA PHE A 248 0.25 0.52 -28.86
C PHE A 248 -1.00 1.31 -28.43
N ALA A 249 -1.14 2.58 -28.83
CA ALA A 249 -2.34 3.39 -28.56
C ALA A 249 -3.55 3.00 -29.44
N LYS A 250 -3.34 2.32 -30.58
CA LYS A 250 -4.44 1.76 -31.39
C LYS A 250 -4.88 0.38 -30.90
N GLN A 251 -3.97 -0.46 -30.40
CA GLN A 251 -4.32 -1.77 -29.84
C GLN A 251 -5.17 -1.71 -28.56
N SER A 252 -5.07 -0.63 -27.77
CA SER A 252 -5.97 -0.37 -26.64
C SER A 252 -7.44 -0.10 -27.03
N SER A 253 -7.76 -0.03 -28.33
CA SER A 253 -9.14 0.08 -28.84
C SER A 253 -9.72 -1.23 -29.38
N THR A 254 -8.93 -2.31 -29.41
CA THR A 254 -9.36 -3.64 -29.85
C THR A 254 -8.72 -4.72 -28.98
N ASN A 255 -9.36 -5.04 -27.85
CA ASN A 255 -9.34 -6.30 -27.08
C ASN A 255 -8.01 -7.07 -26.86
N ALA A 256 -6.85 -6.43 -26.97
CA ALA A 256 -5.62 -6.91 -26.37
C ALA A 256 -5.29 -5.94 -25.24
N PHE A 257 -5.33 -6.42 -23.99
CA PHE A 257 -5.25 -5.68 -22.71
C PHE A 257 -6.56 -5.24 -22.02
N GLU A 258 -7.57 -6.13 -21.96
CA GLU A 258 -8.67 -6.03 -20.98
C GLU A 258 -8.25 -6.32 -19.51
N GLY A 259 -6.94 -6.44 -19.20
CA GLY A 259 -6.44 -6.48 -17.81
C GLY A 259 -6.21 -5.09 -17.18
N ILE A 260 -6.59 -4.01 -17.88
CA ILE A 260 -6.36 -2.62 -17.47
C ILE A 260 -7.66 -2.02 -16.91
N GLN A 261 -8.15 -2.56 -15.79
CA GLN A 261 -9.03 -1.91 -14.79
C GLN A 261 -9.66 -2.99 -13.91
N GLU A 262 -8.96 -3.46 -12.88
CA GLU A 262 -9.53 -4.16 -11.70
C GLU A 262 -8.34 -4.49 -10.79
N ASN A 263 -7.84 -3.60 -9.94
CA ASN A 263 -8.30 -3.44 -8.56
C ASN A 263 -7.77 -2.13 -7.92
N SER A 264 -7.92 -1.00 -8.60
CA SER A 264 -8.18 0.26 -7.87
C SER A 264 -9.68 0.37 -7.71
N LYS A 265 -10.17 0.53 -6.47
CA LYS A 265 -11.59 0.81 -6.20
C LYS A 265 -12.11 1.83 -7.21
N GLN A 266 -13.14 1.43 -7.96
CA GLN A 266 -13.83 2.15 -9.03
C GLN A 266 -13.78 3.69 -8.90
N ILE A 267 -13.07 4.34 -9.82
CA ILE A 267 -13.49 5.62 -10.38
C ILE A 267 -13.92 5.32 -11.80
N GLY A 268 -15.23 5.15 -11.99
CA GLY A 268 -15.81 4.77 -13.27
C GLY A 268 -15.46 5.77 -14.38
N VAL A 269 -14.99 5.25 -15.51
CA VAL A 269 -15.09 5.91 -16.80
C VAL A 269 -16.59 5.94 -17.15
N LYS A 270 -17.25 7.06 -16.88
CA LYS A 270 -18.47 7.42 -17.62
C LYS A 270 -18.04 8.24 -18.82
N ASP A 271 -18.62 7.92 -19.98
CA ASP A 271 -18.62 8.77 -21.16
C ASP A 271 -18.79 10.23 -20.76
N ILE A 272 -17.77 11.05 -21.02
CA ILE A 272 -17.83 12.49 -20.75
C ILE A 272 -18.68 13.12 -21.86
N LYS A 273 -19.98 13.20 -21.61
CA LYS A 273 -20.71 14.44 -21.91
C LYS A 273 -20.53 15.34 -20.68
N LYS A 274 -19.82 16.46 -20.84
CA LYS A 274 -19.68 17.52 -19.83
C LYS A 274 -21.06 17.94 -19.34
N GLY A 275 -21.34 17.76 -18.05
CA GLY A 275 -22.55 18.24 -17.40
C GLY A 275 -22.35 19.64 -16.82
N GLU A 276 -23.38 20.49 -16.91
CA GLU A 276 -23.40 21.91 -16.48
C GLU A 276 -22.89 22.17 -15.03
N LYS A 277 -22.92 21.17 -14.15
CA LYS A 277 -22.51 21.33 -12.73
C LYS A 277 -21.00 21.51 -12.51
N ASP A 278 -20.17 20.95 -13.38
CA ASP A 278 -18.70 21.08 -13.25
C ASP A 278 -18.21 22.47 -13.69
N GLU A 279 -18.90 23.09 -14.66
CA GLU A 279 -18.61 24.48 -15.06
C GLU A 279 -19.00 25.48 -13.97
N GLU A 280 -20.11 25.24 -13.26
CA GLU A 280 -20.55 26.10 -12.16
C GLU A 280 -19.58 26.01 -10.96
N LYS A 281 -19.09 24.81 -10.63
CA LYS A 281 -18.06 24.62 -9.58
C LYS A 281 -16.75 25.31 -9.93
N GLU A 282 -16.27 25.19 -11.17
CA GLU A 282 -15.06 25.91 -11.61
C GLU A 282 -15.26 27.43 -11.65
N LYS A 283 -16.47 27.90 -11.92
CA LYS A 283 -16.81 29.32 -11.84
C LYS A 283 -16.75 29.83 -10.39
N LEU A 284 -17.32 29.09 -9.43
CA LEU A 284 -17.27 29.43 -8.00
C LEU A 284 -15.85 29.42 -7.44
N LEU A 285 -15.00 28.47 -7.87
CA LEU A 285 -13.59 28.42 -7.46
C LEU A 285 -12.77 29.61 -7.98
N ARG A 286 -13.13 30.18 -9.13
CA ARG A 286 -12.51 31.40 -9.66
C ARG A 286 -13.03 32.67 -8.96
N GLU A 287 -14.31 32.71 -8.60
CA GLU A 287 -14.91 33.89 -7.94
C GLU A 287 -14.59 33.99 -6.43
N PHE A 288 -14.36 32.85 -5.75
CA PHE A 288 -14.07 32.79 -4.31
C PHE A 288 -12.81 31.94 -4.00
N PRO A 289 -11.63 32.30 -4.54
CA PRO A 289 -10.42 31.51 -4.39
C PRO A 289 -10.00 31.30 -2.91
N GLU A 290 -10.32 32.23 -2.03
CA GLU A 290 -10.04 32.16 -0.59
C GLU A 290 -10.92 31.14 0.17
N LEU A 291 -12.00 30.65 -0.45
CA LEU A 291 -12.89 29.62 0.11
C LEU A 291 -12.73 28.26 -0.58
N LYS A 292 -11.62 28.07 -1.32
CA LYS A 292 -11.32 26.85 -2.10
C LYS A 292 -11.58 25.56 -1.34
N SER A 293 -11.09 25.43 -0.11
CA SER A 293 -11.27 24.21 0.69
C SER A 293 -12.74 23.91 1.02
N ILE A 294 -13.58 24.94 1.16
CA ILE A 294 -15.02 24.77 1.44
C ILE A 294 -15.75 24.33 0.16
N ILE A 295 -15.41 24.93 -0.98
CA ILE A 295 -16.00 24.58 -2.29
C ILE A 295 -15.58 23.17 -2.72
N GLN A 296 -14.35 22.76 -2.41
CA GLN A 296 -13.85 21.41 -2.71
C GLN A 296 -14.49 20.34 -1.82
N ASN A 297 -14.75 20.66 -0.54
CA ASN A 297 -15.31 19.72 0.42
C ASN A 297 -16.85 19.69 0.43
N ASN A 298 -17.52 20.66 -0.23
CA ASN A 298 -18.97 20.70 -0.33
C ASN A 298 -19.44 21.00 -1.77
N PRO A 299 -19.48 19.99 -2.65
CA PRO A 299 -19.65 20.18 -4.09
C PRO A 299 -21.01 20.74 -4.54
N ASN A 300 -21.99 20.87 -3.65
CA ASN A 300 -23.32 21.45 -3.93
C ASN A 300 -23.51 22.83 -3.28
N ILE A 301 -22.46 23.47 -2.78
CA ILE A 301 -22.56 24.78 -2.11
C ILE A 301 -22.94 25.89 -3.10
N SER A 302 -23.99 26.65 -2.79
CA SER A 302 -24.47 27.73 -3.66
C SER A 302 -23.59 28.99 -3.52
N LYS A 303 -23.56 29.80 -4.59
CA LYS A 303 -22.91 31.12 -4.59
C LYS A 303 -23.35 32.00 -3.42
N GLU A 304 -24.66 32.05 -3.16
CA GLU A 304 -25.25 32.85 -2.09
C GLU A 304 -24.75 32.41 -0.69
N SER A 305 -24.52 31.10 -0.51
CA SER A 305 -23.96 30.56 0.73
C SER A 305 -22.49 30.95 0.91
N LEU A 306 -21.72 30.97 -0.19
CA LEU A 306 -20.32 31.41 -0.18
C LEU A 306 -20.19 32.91 0.08
N GLU A 307 -21.08 33.73 -0.46
CA GLU A 307 -21.14 35.17 -0.19
C GLU A 307 -21.43 35.45 1.28
N LYS A 308 -22.39 34.74 1.89
CA LYS A 308 -22.66 34.82 3.35
C LYS A 308 -21.45 34.41 4.19
N ILE A 309 -20.71 33.38 3.77
CA ILE A 309 -19.47 32.95 4.46
C ILE A 309 -18.39 34.03 4.33
N ARG A 310 -18.25 34.63 3.14
CA ARG A 310 -17.28 35.71 2.87
C ARG A 310 -17.59 36.96 3.69
N GLU A 311 -18.85 37.35 3.77
CA GLU A 311 -19.29 38.50 4.58
C GLU A 311 -19.11 38.25 6.08
N LYS A 312 -19.46 37.05 6.58
CA LYS A 312 -19.18 36.68 7.99
C LYS A 312 -17.68 36.71 8.29
N LYS A 313 -16.83 36.26 7.37
CA LYS A 313 -15.37 36.37 7.52
C LYS A 313 -14.87 37.81 7.48
N LYS A 314 -15.45 38.67 6.63
CA LYS A 314 -15.14 40.12 6.61
C LYS A 314 -15.53 40.80 7.92
N ILE A 315 -16.72 40.50 8.44
CA ILE A 315 -17.20 41.03 9.74
C ILE A 315 -16.29 40.53 10.87
N ALA A 316 -15.94 39.24 10.88
CA ALA A 316 -15.01 38.69 11.87
C ALA A 316 -13.59 39.28 11.78
N SER A 317 -13.12 39.65 10.60
CA SER A 317 -11.85 40.36 10.40
C SER A 317 -11.92 41.86 10.68
N ALA A 318 -13.11 42.44 10.74
CA ALA A 318 -13.33 43.87 11.03
C ALA A 318 -13.36 44.17 12.54
N TYR A 319 -13.52 43.15 13.40
CA TYR A 319 -13.32 43.30 14.84
C TYR A 319 -11.83 43.17 15.14
N SER A 320 -11.22 44.25 15.63
CA SER A 320 -9.85 44.19 16.12
C SER A 320 -9.76 43.29 17.36
N GLN A 321 -8.59 42.73 17.65
CA GLN A 321 -8.40 41.94 18.87
C GLN A 321 -8.69 42.74 20.16
N GLU A 322 -8.65 44.07 20.11
CA GLU A 322 -9.06 44.95 21.21
C GLU A 322 -10.58 44.99 21.41
N ASP A 323 -11.37 44.95 20.33
CA ASP A 323 -12.84 44.91 20.40
C ASP A 323 -13.35 43.58 20.99
N LEU A 324 -12.70 42.47 20.62
CA LEU A 324 -13.03 41.14 21.15
C LEU A 324 -12.68 41.00 22.63
N LYS A 325 -11.57 41.59 23.09
CA LYS A 325 -11.23 41.65 24.53
C LYS A 325 -12.21 42.53 25.32
N THR A 326 -12.69 43.62 24.74
CA THR A 326 -13.67 44.52 25.38
C THR A 326 -15.07 43.90 25.45
N LEU A 327 -15.47 43.12 24.43
CA LEU A 327 -16.71 42.34 24.46
C LEU A 327 -16.64 41.17 25.45
N PHE A 328 -15.53 40.43 25.52
CA PHE A 328 -15.38 39.33 26.48
C PHE A 328 -15.40 39.83 27.93
N SER A 329 -14.73 40.95 28.22
CA SER A 329 -14.70 41.55 29.56
C SER A 329 -16.07 42.12 29.99
N LYS A 330 -16.82 42.77 29.08
CA LYS A 330 -18.20 43.20 29.37
C LYS A 330 -19.17 42.02 29.60
N THR A 331 -18.97 40.91 28.90
CA THR A 331 -19.83 39.73 29.04
C THR A 331 -19.55 39.01 30.37
N LEU A 332 -18.29 38.87 30.78
CA LEU A 332 -17.93 38.32 32.10
C LEU A 332 -18.44 39.18 33.27
N LEU A 333 -18.33 40.51 33.18
CA LEU A 333 -18.86 41.43 34.20
C LEU A 333 -20.41 41.40 34.32
N SER A 334 -21.11 40.95 33.28
CA SER A 334 -22.57 40.78 33.32
C SER A 334 -23.01 39.45 33.96
N PHE A 335 -22.13 38.44 34.00
CA PHE A 335 -22.37 37.16 34.66
C PHE A 335 -22.08 37.21 36.17
N GLU A 336 -21.12 38.00 36.62
CA GLU A 336 -20.84 38.19 38.06
C GLU A 336 -21.87 39.06 38.79
N LYS A 337 -22.71 39.82 38.08
CA LYS A 337 -23.82 40.60 38.68
C LYS A 337 -25.16 39.86 38.71
N ARG A 338 -25.20 38.58 38.35
CA ARG A 338 -26.42 37.73 38.38
C ARG A 338 -26.21 36.41 39.15
N ALA A 339 -25.24 36.35 40.05
CA ALA A 339 -25.15 35.32 41.09
C ALA A 339 -25.65 35.86 42.42
#